data_AF-A0A645FVG7-F1
#
_entry.id   AF-A0A645FVG7-F1
#
_cell.length_a   1.000
_cell.length_b   1.000
_cell.length_c   1.000
_cell.angle_alpha   90.00
_cell.angle_beta   90.00
_cell.angle_gamma   90.00
#
_symmetry.space_group_name_H-M   'P 1'
#
loop_
_entity.id
_entity.type
_entity.pdbx_description
1 polymer ?
#
loop_
_entity_poly.entity_id
_entity_poly.type
_entity_poly.pdbx_seq_one_letter_code
_entity_poly.pdbx_strand_id
1 'polypeptide(L)'
;MKTIRNFLIDFVIFGAFLLAAEPHITGDTIHEWLGLGFFVTAMIHLLLHWGWVANAVKKFFKRIPVSTRINSIVDLSIFVAFTVITITGIMMSKSVLPTLGISVSRGGAWKQIHSLASNISIFLVAAHFALHWSWIVGVFKKYVGNPVKSMFQKQPQLTVVPVKIEKEN
;
A
#
# COMPACT_ATOMS: atom_id res chain seq x y z
N MET A 1 -16.99 4.46 3.62
CA MET A 1 -15.89 5.45 3.61
C MET A 1 -14.52 4.88 3.97
N LYS A 2 -14.37 3.89 4.88
CA LYS A 2 -13.04 3.35 5.28
C LYS A 2 -12.25 2.66 4.14
N THR A 3 -12.92 1.92 3.24
CA THR A 3 -12.24 1.13 2.20
C THR A 3 -11.58 1.97 1.12
N ILE A 4 -12.22 3.06 0.65
CA ILE A 4 -11.65 3.92 -0.40
C ILE A 4 -10.43 4.68 0.12
N ARG A 5 -10.46 5.14 1.38
CA ARG A 5 -9.34 5.81 2.01
C ARG A 5 -8.12 4.90 2.10
N ASN A 6 -8.30 3.67 2.59
CA ASN A 6 -7.20 2.72 2.68
C ASN A 6 -6.64 2.39 1.28
N PHE A 7 -7.52 2.17 0.30
CA PHE A 7 -7.09 1.97 -1.09
C PHE A 7 -6.27 3.15 -1.66
N LEU A 8 -6.66 4.40 -1.37
CA LEU A 8 -5.90 5.58 -1.79
C LEU A 8 -4.53 5.65 -1.11
N ILE A 9 -4.46 5.35 0.19
CA ILE A 9 -3.20 5.29 0.93
C ILE A 9 -2.30 4.22 0.33
N ASP A 10 -2.82 3.02 0.09
CA ASP A 10 -2.07 1.90 -0.51
C ASP A 10 -1.58 2.26 -1.91
N PHE A 11 -2.40 2.95 -2.71
CA PHE A 11 -2.03 3.44 -4.04
C PHE A 11 -0.89 4.47 -3.99
N VAL A 12 -0.95 5.42 -3.04
CA VAL A 12 0.12 6.42 -2.84
C VAL A 12 1.40 5.75 -2.35
N ILE A 13 1.31 4.82 -1.41
CA ILE A 13 2.46 4.04 -0.90
C ILE A 13 3.09 3.23 -2.05
N PHE A 14 2.27 2.59 -2.88
CA PHE A 14 2.74 1.83 -4.03
C PHE A 14 3.43 2.74 -5.06
N GLY A 15 2.85 3.89 -5.39
CA GLY A 15 3.48 4.87 -6.28
C GLY A 15 4.81 5.41 -5.73
N ALA A 16 4.86 5.73 -4.44
CA ALA A 16 6.08 6.15 -3.77
C ALA A 16 7.16 5.05 -3.78
N PHE A 17 6.76 3.80 -3.56
CA PHE A 17 7.65 2.64 -3.66
C PHE A 17 8.24 2.52 -5.08
N LEU A 18 7.41 2.63 -6.13
CA LEU A 18 7.90 2.54 -7.51
C LEU A 18 8.92 3.63 -7.84
N LEU A 19 8.70 4.86 -7.38
CA LEU A 19 9.65 5.96 -7.54
C LEU A 19 10.95 5.71 -6.75
N ALA A 20 10.83 5.18 -5.53
CA ALA A 20 11.98 4.86 -4.70
C ALA A 20 12.77 3.64 -5.22
N ALA A 21 12.11 2.70 -5.90
CA ALA A 21 12.74 1.49 -6.45
C ALA A 21 13.71 1.78 -7.61
N GLU A 22 13.62 2.96 -8.24
CA GLU A 22 14.53 3.39 -9.29
C GLU A 22 15.24 4.72 -8.93
N PRO A 23 16.33 4.66 -8.15
CA PRO A 23 17.11 5.84 -7.77
C PRO A 23 17.70 6.60 -8.96
N HIS A 24 17.91 5.97 -10.13
CA HIS A 24 18.44 6.68 -11.29
C HIS A 24 17.46 7.73 -11.86
N ILE A 25 16.16 7.55 -11.62
CA ILE A 25 15.13 8.52 -12.03
C ILE A 25 15.03 9.66 -11.02
N THR A 26 15.15 9.36 -9.72
CA THR A 26 14.93 10.34 -8.65
C THR A 26 16.22 11.09 -8.27
N GLY A 27 17.39 10.47 -8.44
CA GLY A 27 18.66 10.95 -7.92
C GLY A 27 18.82 10.68 -6.41
N ASP A 28 20.07 10.50 -5.97
CA ASP A 28 20.42 10.08 -4.61
C ASP A 28 19.72 10.92 -3.51
N THR A 29 19.73 12.24 -3.63
CA THR A 29 19.15 13.12 -2.61
C THR A 29 17.63 12.97 -2.50
N ILE A 30 16.90 12.95 -3.62
CA ILE A 30 15.44 12.80 -3.59
C ILE A 30 15.10 11.38 -3.14
N HIS A 31 15.84 10.36 -3.57
CA HIS A 31 15.68 8.98 -3.11
C HIS A 31 15.78 8.87 -1.58
N GLU A 32 16.77 9.51 -0.96
CA GLU A 32 16.93 9.49 0.51
C GLU A 32 15.74 10.17 1.22
N TRP A 33 15.30 11.33 0.74
CA TRP A 33 14.15 12.04 1.33
C TRP A 33 12.82 11.29 1.12
N LEU A 34 12.63 10.71 -0.07
CA LEU A 34 11.48 9.84 -0.36
C LEU A 34 11.50 8.62 0.56
N GLY A 35 12.65 7.98 0.75
CA GLY A 35 12.80 6.86 1.67
C GLY A 35 12.46 7.22 3.12
N LEU A 36 12.89 8.40 3.59
CA LEU A 36 12.52 8.90 4.91
C LEU A 36 11.01 9.15 5.03
N GLY A 37 10.41 9.84 4.06
CA GLY A 37 8.97 10.10 4.04
C GLY A 37 8.13 8.83 3.97
N PHE A 38 8.58 7.86 3.16
CA PHE A 38 7.99 6.53 3.06
C PHE A 38 8.04 5.82 4.41
N PHE A 39 9.17 5.84 5.12
CA PHE A 39 9.30 5.25 6.44
C PHE A 39 8.35 5.85 7.47
N VAL A 40 8.29 7.18 7.55
CA VAL A 40 7.37 7.87 8.48
C VAL A 40 5.93 7.46 8.18
N THR A 41 5.54 7.45 6.90
CA THR A 41 4.20 7.05 6.47
C THR A 41 3.91 5.59 6.79
N ALA A 42 4.84 4.68 6.51
CA ALA A 42 4.71 3.26 6.81
C ALA A 42 4.60 2.99 8.31
N MET A 43 5.38 3.70 9.15
CA MET A 43 5.33 3.59 10.60
C MET A 43 3.98 4.07 11.14
N ILE A 44 3.49 5.23 10.67
CA ILE A 44 2.16 5.73 11.06
C ILE A 44 1.08 4.73 10.62
N HIS A 45 1.15 4.23 9.39
CA HIS A 45 0.22 3.22 8.89
C HIS A 45 0.25 1.96 9.76
N LEU A 46 1.43 1.47 10.12
CA LEU A 46 1.61 0.30 10.97
C LEU A 46 1.01 0.51 12.37
N LEU A 47 1.27 1.66 13.00
CA LEU A 47 0.74 2.00 14.32
C LEU A 47 -0.78 2.09 14.31
N LEU A 48 -1.35 2.74 13.30
CA LEU A 48 -2.81 2.81 13.10
C LEU A 48 -3.43 1.42 12.87
N HIS A 49 -2.67 0.49 12.30
CA HIS A 49 -3.10 -0.87 12.01
C HIS A 49 -2.48 -1.92 12.95
N TRP A 50 -1.95 -1.53 14.11
CA TRP A 50 -1.21 -2.44 15.00
C TRP A 50 -2.03 -3.65 15.44
N GLY A 51 -3.33 -3.47 15.67
CA GLY A 51 -4.24 -4.56 15.99
C GLY A 51 -4.34 -5.60 14.87
N TRP A 52 -4.26 -5.19 13.60
CA TRP A 52 -4.20 -6.12 12.47
C TRP A 52 -2.86 -6.87 12.45
N VAL A 53 -1.74 -6.19 12.68
CA VAL A 53 -0.40 -6.80 12.73
C VAL A 53 -0.33 -7.87 13.81
N ALA A 54 -0.71 -7.52 15.04
CA ALA A 54 -0.72 -8.45 16.16
C ALA A 54 -1.63 -9.66 15.88
N ASN A 55 -2.77 -9.44 15.21
CA ASN A 55 -3.66 -10.51 14.81
C ASN A 55 -3.09 -11.36 13.67
N ALA A 56 -2.38 -10.78 12.70
CA ALA A 56 -1.70 -11.50 11.63
C ALA A 56 -0.64 -12.45 12.20
N VAL A 57 0.19 -11.95 13.12
CA VAL A 57 1.18 -12.76 13.86
C VAL A 57 0.51 -13.86 14.68
N LYS A 58 -0.56 -13.55 15.42
CA LYS A 58 -1.32 -14.57 16.18
C LYS A 58 -1.93 -15.63 15.28
N LYS A 59 -2.46 -15.24 14.12
CA LYS A 59 -3.10 -16.16 13.15
C LYS A 59 -2.08 -17.04 12.44
N PHE A 60 -0.83 -16.62 12.32
CA PHE A 60 0.24 -17.42 11.76
C PHE A 60 0.42 -18.77 12.46
N PHE A 61 0.18 -18.81 13.78
CA PHE A 61 0.26 -20.03 14.61
C PHE A 61 -1.06 -20.81 14.70
N LYS A 62 -2.15 -20.33 14.08
CA LYS A 62 -3.45 -21.01 14.08
C LYS A 62 -3.69 -21.76 12.77
N ARG A 63 -4.59 -22.75 12.79
CA ARG A 63 -5.10 -23.37 11.56
C ARG A 63 -6.02 -22.39 10.85
N ILE A 64 -5.49 -21.71 9.83
CA ILE A 64 -6.22 -20.79 8.94
C ILE A 64 -6.23 -21.35 7.51
N PRO A 65 -7.18 -20.92 6.66
CA PRO A 65 -7.17 -21.28 5.25
C PRO A 65 -5.83 -20.95 4.58
N VAL A 66 -5.37 -21.82 3.67
CA VAL A 66 -4.07 -21.69 3.01
C VAL A 66 -3.91 -20.33 2.31
N SER A 67 -4.95 -19.85 1.63
CA SER A 67 -4.94 -18.53 0.98
C SER A 67 -4.69 -17.38 1.97
N THR A 68 -5.36 -17.40 3.12
CA THR A 68 -5.16 -16.40 4.18
C THR A 68 -3.75 -16.48 4.76
N ARG A 69 -3.19 -17.69 4.86
CA ARG A 69 -1.82 -17.91 5.35
C ARG A 69 -0.78 -17.34 4.39
N ILE A 70 -0.92 -17.61 3.09
CA ILE A 70 -0.01 -17.08 2.06
C ILE A 70 -0.04 -15.56 2.06
N ASN A 71 -1.22 -14.94 2.03
CA ASN A 71 -1.33 -13.48 2.09
C ASN A 71 -0.65 -12.92 3.35
N SER A 72 -0.91 -13.51 4.52
CA SER A 72 -0.29 -13.06 5.78
C SER A 72 1.24 -13.20 5.77
N ILE A 73 1.78 -14.24 5.14
CA ILE A 73 3.23 -14.44 4.99
C ILE A 73 3.84 -13.38 4.08
N VAL A 74 3.21 -13.14 2.93
CA VAL A 74 3.70 -12.14 1.97
C VAL A 74 3.66 -10.76 2.59
N ASP A 75 2.57 -10.38 3.25
CA ASP A 75 2.43 -9.07 3.89
C ASP A 75 3.47 -8.88 5.00
N LEU A 76 3.68 -9.90 5.84
CA LEU A 76 4.70 -9.85 6.89
C LEU A 76 6.11 -9.77 6.30
N SER A 77 6.38 -10.47 5.20
CA SER A 77 7.67 -10.42 4.51
C SER A 77 7.94 -9.05 3.90
N ILE A 78 6.93 -8.41 3.30
CA ILE A 78 7.03 -7.02 2.80
C ILE A 78 7.33 -6.08 3.96
N PHE A 79 6.62 -6.22 5.07
CA PHE A 79 6.83 -5.39 6.24
C PHE A 79 8.27 -5.48 6.76
N VAL A 80 8.81 -6.69 6.89
CA VAL A 80 10.20 -6.92 7.29
C VAL A 80 11.17 -6.33 6.26
N ALA A 81 10.96 -6.58 4.97
CA ALA A 81 11.82 -6.08 3.90
C ALA A 81 11.90 -4.54 3.92
N PHE A 82 10.77 -3.84 3.97
CA PHE A 82 10.73 -2.38 4.03
C PHE A 82 11.37 -1.81 5.29
N THR A 83 11.24 -2.50 6.43
CA THR A 83 11.94 -2.13 7.67
C THR A 83 13.45 -2.21 7.48
N VAL A 84 13.96 -3.31 6.92
CA VAL A 84 15.40 -3.51 6.66
C VAL A 84 15.92 -2.48 5.65
N ILE A 85 15.22 -2.28 4.53
CA ILE A 85 15.57 -1.29 3.50
C ILE A 85 15.67 0.10 4.10
N THR A 86 14.70 0.49 4.93
CA THR A 86 14.74 1.81 5.55
C THR A 86 15.92 1.95 6.49
N ILE A 87 16.09 1.04 7.44
CA ILE A 87 17.16 1.15 8.45
C ILE A 87 18.51 1.23 7.76
N THR A 88 18.75 0.36 6.78
CA THR A 88 20.00 0.36 6.00
C THR A 88 20.15 1.62 5.13
N GLY A 89 19.07 2.15 4.57
CA GLY A 89 19.07 3.39 3.80
C GLY A 89 19.41 4.61 4.65
N ILE A 90 18.82 4.72 5.85
CA ILE A 90 19.16 5.77 6.82
C ILE A 90 20.64 5.68 7.18
N MET A 91 21.15 4.48 7.53
CA MET A 91 22.56 4.28 7.88
C MET A 91 23.54 4.67 6.76
N MET A 92 23.10 4.64 5.50
CA MET A 92 23.90 5.01 4.34
C MET A 92 23.72 6.45 3.86
N SER A 93 22.79 7.19 4.46
CA SER A 93 22.39 8.51 3.99
C SER A 93 23.58 9.49 3.92
N LYS A 94 23.68 10.17 2.79
CA LYS A 94 24.66 11.22 2.52
C LYS A 94 24.05 12.62 2.58
N SER A 95 22.73 12.73 2.51
CA SER A 95 22.00 14.00 2.48
C SER A 95 21.18 14.20 3.75
N VAL A 96 20.32 13.24 4.11
CA VAL A 96 19.39 13.35 5.25
C VAL A 96 20.13 13.41 6.59
N LEU A 97 20.98 12.42 6.91
CA LEU A 97 21.65 12.37 8.22
C LEU A 97 22.58 13.58 8.47
N PRO A 98 23.42 14.02 7.50
CA PRO A 98 24.23 15.21 7.69
C PRO A 98 23.41 16.50 7.86
N THR A 99 22.26 16.61 7.20
CA THR A 99 21.33 17.75 7.39
C THR A 99 20.79 17.80 8.82
N LEU A 100 20.68 16.65 9.49
CA LEU A 100 20.29 16.53 10.90
C LEU A 100 21.49 16.65 11.87
N GLY A 101 22.70 16.90 11.37
CA GLY A 101 23.92 16.99 12.18
C GLY A 101 24.45 15.64 12.68
N ILE A 102 24.00 14.51 12.11
CA ILE A 102 24.36 13.17 12.54
C ILE A 102 25.41 12.57 11.60
N SER A 103 26.55 12.13 12.16
CA SER A 103 27.60 11.42 11.43
C SER A 103 27.62 9.94 11.81
N VAL A 104 27.46 9.05 10.83
CA VAL A 104 27.47 7.58 11.02
C VAL A 104 28.57 6.97 10.16
N SER A 105 29.23 5.92 10.69
CA SER A 105 30.22 5.16 9.92
C SER A 105 29.55 4.40 8.78
N ARG A 106 29.96 4.71 7.55
CA ARG A 106 29.39 4.16 6.32
C ARG A 106 30.13 2.88 5.94
N GLY A 107 29.66 1.75 6.44
CA GLY A 107 30.17 0.43 6.08
C GLY A 107 29.55 -0.11 4.79
N GLY A 108 30.34 -0.83 3.97
CA GLY A 108 29.87 -1.47 2.74
C GLY A 108 28.78 -2.54 2.96
N ALA A 109 28.71 -3.12 4.16
CA ALA A 109 27.69 -4.10 4.53
C ALA A 109 26.26 -3.54 4.45
N TRP A 110 26.05 -2.27 4.82
CA TRP A 110 24.73 -1.64 4.72
C TRP A 110 24.24 -1.60 3.27
N LYS A 111 25.14 -1.32 2.32
CA LYS A 111 24.80 -1.27 0.88
C LYS A 111 24.40 -2.63 0.35
N GLN A 112 25.10 -3.68 0.77
CA GLN A 112 24.78 -5.05 0.37
C GLN A 112 23.42 -5.49 0.92
N ILE A 113 23.17 -5.25 2.21
CA ILE A 113 21.89 -5.59 2.85
C ILE A 113 20.75 -4.78 2.23
N HIS A 114 20.95 -3.47 2.01
CA HIS A 114 19.95 -2.60 1.39
C HIS A 114 19.59 -3.07 -0.03
N SER A 115 20.60 -3.34 -0.86
CA SER A 115 20.41 -3.80 -2.24
C SER A 115 19.70 -5.16 -2.30
N LEU A 116 20.14 -6.12 -1.47
CA LEU A 116 19.49 -7.43 -1.40
C LEU A 116 18.03 -7.33 -0.96
N ALA A 117 17.77 -6.57 0.11
CA ALA A 117 16.41 -6.39 0.62
C ALA A 117 15.53 -5.66 -0.40
N SER A 118 16.06 -4.64 -1.08
CA SER A 118 15.38 -3.90 -2.16
C SER A 118 14.98 -4.84 -3.30
N ASN A 119 15.91 -5.64 -3.81
CA ASN A 119 15.63 -6.60 -4.88
C ASN A 119 14.54 -7.61 -4.48
N ILE A 120 14.62 -8.17 -3.27
CA ILE A 120 13.60 -9.10 -2.75
C ILE A 120 12.24 -8.40 -2.65
N SER A 121 12.22 -7.14 -2.20
CA SER A 121 10.97 -6.40 -2.01
C SER A 121 10.18 -6.21 -3.31
N ILE A 122 10.85 -6.04 -4.46
CA ILE A 122 10.20 -5.94 -5.76
C ILE A 122 9.37 -7.21 -6.05
N PHE A 123 9.97 -8.38 -5.85
CA PHE A 123 9.26 -9.66 -6.05
C PHE A 123 8.13 -9.86 -5.05
N LEU A 124 8.33 -9.49 -3.78
CA LEU A 124 7.29 -9.59 -2.76
C LEU A 124 6.10 -8.68 -3.07
N VAL A 125 6.34 -7.42 -3.46
CA VAL A 125 5.29 -6.47 -3.83
C VAL A 125 4.56 -6.94 -5.09
N ALA A 126 5.26 -7.48 -6.08
CA ALA A 126 4.63 -8.08 -7.26
C ALA A 126 3.73 -9.27 -6.89
N ALA A 127 4.20 -10.15 -6.01
CA ALA A 127 3.41 -11.28 -5.50
C ALA A 127 2.17 -10.80 -4.72
N HIS A 128 2.32 -9.82 -3.84
CA HIS A 128 1.20 -9.20 -3.11
C HIS A 128 0.18 -8.62 -4.08
N PHE A 129 0.62 -7.85 -5.07
CA PHE A 129 -0.25 -7.27 -6.09
C PHE A 129 -1.04 -8.35 -6.86
N ALA A 130 -0.36 -9.43 -7.28
CA ALA A 130 -0.99 -10.55 -7.98
C ALA A 130 -2.04 -11.27 -7.11
N LEU A 131 -1.73 -11.53 -5.84
CA LEU A 131 -2.65 -12.17 -4.89
C LEU A 131 -3.93 -11.35 -4.66
N HIS A 132 -3.83 -10.02 -4.76
CA HIS A 132 -4.93 -9.09 -4.54
C HIS A 132 -5.62 -8.59 -5.83
N TRP A 133 -5.24 -9.09 -7.00
CA TRP A 133 -5.74 -8.61 -8.30
C TRP A 133 -7.26 -8.59 -8.43
N SER A 134 -7.93 -9.66 -8.01
CA SER A 134 -9.40 -9.78 -8.09
C SER A 134 -10.11 -8.71 -7.26
N TRP A 135 -9.57 -8.38 -6.09
CA TRP A 135 -10.07 -7.31 -5.22
C TRP A 135 -9.87 -5.93 -5.86
N ILE A 136 -8.68 -5.66 -6.42
CA ILE A 136 -8.36 -4.41 -7.11
C ILE A 136 -9.34 -4.14 -8.24
N VAL A 137 -9.58 -5.14 -9.11
CA VAL A 137 -10.56 -5.05 -10.20
C VAL A 137 -11.97 -4.80 -9.66
N GLY A 138 -12.34 -5.44 -8.54
CA GLY A 138 -13.62 -5.21 -7.87
C GLY A 138 -13.80 -3.78 -7.37
N VAL A 139 -12.78 -3.20 -6.74
CA VAL A 139 -12.77 -1.80 -6.30
C VAL A 139 -12.90 -0.86 -7.49
N PHE A 140 -12.11 -1.08 -8.56
CA PHE A 140 -12.15 -0.24 -9.76
C PHE A 140 -13.53 -0.25 -10.43
N LYS A 141 -14.14 -1.43 -10.60
CA LYS A 141 -15.50 -1.55 -11.14
C LYS A 141 -16.52 -0.81 -10.28
N LYS A 142 -16.41 -0.90 -8.96
CA LYS A 142 -17.38 -0.28 -8.03
C LYS A 142 -17.31 1.25 -8.02
N TYR A 143 -16.11 1.82 -7.97
CA TYR A 143 -15.93 3.26 -7.74
C TYR A 143 -15.64 4.07 -9.01
N VAL A 144 -15.20 3.42 -10.10
CA VAL A 144 -14.92 4.09 -11.38
C VAL A 144 -15.85 3.57 -12.47
N GLY A 145 -15.91 2.25 -12.65
CA GLY A 145 -16.67 1.64 -13.75
C GLY A 145 -18.18 1.87 -13.67
N ASN A 146 -18.81 1.58 -12.53
CA ASN A 146 -20.26 1.69 -12.36
C ASN A 146 -20.76 3.14 -12.43
N PRO A 147 -20.13 4.14 -11.76
CA PRO A 147 -20.55 5.53 -11.87
C PRO A 147 -20.42 6.09 -13.29
N VAL A 148 -19.30 5.80 -13.98
CA VAL A 148 -19.09 6.21 -15.37
C VAL A 148 -20.16 5.58 -16.28
N LYS A 149 -20.40 4.27 -16.12
CA LYS A 149 -21.44 3.58 -16.89
C LYS A 149 -22.83 4.16 -16.63
N SER A 150 -23.17 4.53 -15.39
CA SER A 150 -24.45 5.16 -15.07
C SER A 150 -24.59 6.58 -15.63
N MET A 151 -23.48 7.28 -15.87
CA MET A 151 -23.49 8.62 -16.49
C MET A 151 -23.81 8.54 -17.99
N PHE A 152 -23.44 7.44 -18.64
CA PHE A 152 -23.74 7.18 -20.06
C PHE A 152 -25.01 6.34 -20.29
N GLN A 153 -25.57 5.71 -19.25
CA GLN A 153 -26.87 5.06 -19.32
C GLN A 153 -27.98 6.10 -19.15
N LYS A 154 -28.85 6.23 -20.15
CA LYS A 154 -30.09 7.02 -20.03
C LYS A 154 -30.84 6.52 -18.80
N GLN A 155 -31.18 7.44 -17.88
CA GLN A 155 -32.04 7.11 -16.74
C GLN A 155 -33.34 6.48 -17.27
N PRO A 156 -33.80 5.36 -16.68
CA PRO A 156 -35.13 4.85 -16.98
C PRO A 156 -36.12 5.98 -16.72
N GLN A 157 -36.92 6.35 -17.73
CA GLN A 157 -38.05 7.25 -17.50
C GLN A 157 -38.91 6.61 -16.42
N LEU A 158 -39.01 7.28 -15.27
CA LEU A 158 -39.96 6.87 -14.23
C LEU A 158 -41.35 7.02 -14.83
N THR A 159 -42.03 5.90 -15.07
CA THR A 159 -43.40 5.89 -15.55
C THR A 159 -44.28 6.48 -14.45
N VAL A 160 -44.84 7.66 -14.68
CA VAL A 160 -45.80 8.26 -13.75
C VAL A 160 -47.05 7.38 -13.76
N VAL A 161 -47.25 6.63 -12.69
CA VAL A 161 -48.50 5.87 -12.49
C VAL A 161 -49.51 6.81 -11.83
N PRO A 162 -50.63 7.15 -12.49
CA PRO A 162 -51.65 7.98 -11.87
C PRO A 162 -52.26 7.24 -10.69
N VAL A 163 -52.23 7.86 -9.51
CA VAL A 163 -52.91 7.36 -8.31
C VAL A 163 -54.41 7.62 -8.49
N LYS A 164 -55.20 6.54 -8.57
CA LYS A 164 -56.65 6.62 -8.63
C LYS A 164 -57.16 7.06 -7.26
N ILE A 165 -57.60 8.31 -7.15
CA ILE A 165 -58.29 8.79 -5.96
C ILE A 165 -59.72 8.27 -6.03
N GLU A 166 -60.00 7.24 -5.24
CA GLU A 166 -61.37 6.76 -5.02
C GLU A 166 -62.11 7.85 -4.26
N LYS A 167 -63.12 8.45 -4.92
CA LYS A 167 -63.97 9.45 -4.28
C LYS A 167 -64.87 8.71 -3.30
N GLU A 168 -64.68 8.95 -2.01
CA GLU A 168 -65.63 8.59 -0.97
C GLU A 168 -66.94 9.35 -1.22
N ASN A 169 -68.04 8.61 -1.31
CA ASN A 169 -69.40 9.12 -1.55
C ASN A 169 -69.98 9.77 -0.29
#